data_AF-A0A8C6U4N3-F1
#
_entry.id   AF-A0A8C6U4N3-F1
#
_cell.length_a   1.000
_cell.length_b   1.000
_cell.length_c   1.000
_cell.angle_alpha   90.00
_cell.angle_beta   90.00
_cell.angle_gamma   90.00
#
_symmetry.space_group_name_H-M   'P 1'
#
loop_
_entity.id
_entity.type
_entity.pdbx_description
1 polymer ?
#
loop_
_entity_poly.entity_id
_entity_poly.type
_entity_poly.pdbx_seq_one_letter_code
_entity_poly.pdbx_strand_id
1 'polypeptide(L)'
;MEGFSFLTKMASFTPLSNQRSSLKHLFFLPLSEKKKKNGPKSLRDLRAERQAQAERSVLVSCHPKTHENKFLKYLSRHGNVNKCFFYESFGTYAVVEFSNQDGVQSLLESAAMPSVSHESVVPLRSRLLSLRNVNTVDTDKQSAPSANHRELTCPLTVFLLTQLEQQIVSLTEAHSLTDENTRLRFLVCSLLNDIAAAYFPQSSIKPFGSSVNGFGKLGCDLDMILDLDGTSEGNANMPRSGMYMEYLVKRTSSERAVTQSVLSVIAGCLDQFGPGCVGVQKILNARCPLVRFAHQPSGFQCDLTASNRVAMRSTELLYLFGELDARVRPLVFTVRCWARAHGVTSPIPGAWITNFSLTIMVLFFLQRRNPPILPTLDRLKELAEPSEKCVLDGNDCTFTSDFHRISLETNTETLDQLLGDFFEFYSTFIFNRMSINLGRYGKEHKPELHPLYIQNPFETSLNISKNVNSSQLERFVTLCQESAWLLQSGSHLNTLLLPSHISVVRGRKKRKSQPASERIKGLLESLRIKNNQDTNDIDFHE
;
A
#
# COMPACT_ATOMS: atom_id res chain seq x y z
N MET A 1 41.77 21.69 -1.69
CA MET A 1 41.21 23.06 -1.83
C MET A 1 40.88 23.27 -3.29
N GLU A 2 39.74 22.71 -3.72
CA GLU A 2 38.95 23.00 -4.92
C GLU A 2 37.90 21.88 -4.96
N GLY A 3 36.61 22.22 -4.86
CA GLY A 3 35.53 21.21 -4.75
C GLY A 3 34.33 21.59 -3.88
N PHE A 4 34.22 22.84 -3.40
CA PHE A 4 33.03 23.38 -2.76
C PHE A 4 32.47 24.55 -3.60
N SER A 5 31.82 24.27 -4.74
CA SER A 5 31.10 25.33 -5.46
C SER A 5 29.94 24.87 -6.36
N PHE A 6 29.19 23.84 -5.98
CA PHE A 6 28.00 23.41 -6.75
C PHE A 6 26.66 23.42 -5.99
N LEU A 7 26.60 24.00 -4.79
CA LEU A 7 25.37 24.05 -3.97
C LEU A 7 24.77 25.45 -3.77
N THR A 8 25.21 26.48 -4.49
CA THR A 8 24.80 27.88 -4.20
C THR A 8 24.07 28.61 -5.32
N LYS A 9 23.36 27.91 -6.21
CA LYS A 9 22.44 28.55 -7.18
C LYS A 9 21.14 27.77 -7.33
N MET A 10 20.20 27.99 -6.40
CA MET A 10 18.74 27.82 -6.56
C MET A 10 18.04 28.42 -5.32
N ALA A 11 18.38 29.66 -4.99
CA ALA A 11 17.72 30.42 -3.93
C ALA A 11 17.52 31.87 -4.39
N SER A 12 16.49 32.08 -5.20
CA SER A 12 15.86 33.38 -5.40
C SER A 12 14.54 33.16 -6.13
N PHE A 13 13.41 33.24 -5.44
CA PHE A 13 12.31 34.16 -5.77
C PHE A 13 11.22 34.08 -4.69
N THR A 14 10.67 35.26 -4.43
CA THR A 14 10.02 35.76 -3.22
C THR A 14 8.60 35.25 -2.93
N PRO A 15 8.17 35.30 -1.66
CA PRO A 15 6.91 34.75 -1.18
C PRO A 15 5.73 35.70 -1.43
N LEU A 16 4.60 35.16 -1.91
CA LEU A 16 3.30 35.83 -1.73
C LEU A 16 2.87 35.61 -0.27
N SER A 17 2.97 36.70 0.49
CA SER A 17 2.64 36.84 1.90
C SER A 17 1.15 36.55 2.18
N ASN A 18 0.86 35.43 2.83
CA ASN A 18 -0.07 35.32 3.96
C ASN A 18 -0.11 33.87 4.49
N GLN A 19 1.01 33.40 5.03
CA GLN A 19 1.06 32.24 5.92
C GLN A 19 1.98 32.54 7.10
N ARG A 20 1.63 33.55 7.90
CA ARG A 20 2.16 33.69 9.27
C ARG A 20 1.15 33.09 10.25
N SER A 21 1.05 31.77 10.29
CA SER A 21 0.50 31.06 11.47
C SER A 21 0.87 29.58 11.61
N SER A 22 1.52 28.92 10.64
CA SER A 22 1.72 27.44 10.70
C SER A 22 3.18 26.95 10.81
N LEU A 23 4.06 27.72 11.47
CA LEU A 23 5.45 27.28 11.74
C LEU A 23 5.78 27.13 13.23
N LYS A 24 4.78 27.17 14.12
CA LYS A 24 4.97 26.94 15.57
C LYS A 24 4.66 25.51 16.04
N HIS A 25 4.41 24.57 15.14
CA HIS A 25 4.08 23.17 15.49
C HIS A 25 5.17 22.13 15.15
N LEU A 26 6.42 22.55 14.88
CA LEU A 26 7.53 21.62 14.64
C LEU A 26 8.15 21.03 15.94
N PHE A 27 7.35 20.90 16.99
CA PHE A 27 7.62 19.96 18.07
C PHE A 27 6.55 18.86 17.96
N PHE A 28 6.88 17.83 17.18
CA PHE A 28 6.09 16.62 17.10
C PHE A 28 6.22 15.89 18.44
N LEU A 29 5.12 15.81 19.18
CA LEU A 29 5.01 14.89 20.32
C LEU A 29 5.11 13.46 19.76
N PRO A 30 5.94 12.59 20.36
CA PRO A 30 6.10 11.22 19.91
C PRO A 30 4.75 10.49 19.91
N LEU A 31 4.56 9.58 18.96
CA LEU A 31 3.42 8.65 18.85
C LEU A 31 3.02 7.90 20.14
N SER A 32 3.81 8.00 21.21
CA SER A 32 3.59 7.38 22.52
C SER A 32 2.44 7.98 23.33
N GLU A 33 2.17 9.30 23.26
CA GLU A 33 1.23 9.93 24.22
C GLU A 33 -0.23 10.05 23.75
N LYS A 34 -0.58 9.66 22.51
CA LYS A 34 -1.95 9.78 21.98
C LYS A 34 -2.80 8.49 21.98
N LYS A 35 -2.27 7.33 22.43
CA LYS A 35 -3.11 6.14 22.65
C LYS A 35 -3.85 6.25 23.99
N LYS A 36 -5.10 6.69 23.87
CA LYS A 36 -6.12 6.90 24.91
C LYS A 36 -6.31 5.69 25.84
N LYS A 37 -6.87 5.96 27.03
CA LYS A 37 -7.40 5.10 28.12
C LYS A 37 -7.91 3.66 27.85
N ASN A 38 -8.08 3.21 26.61
CA ASN A 38 -8.50 1.86 26.23
C ASN A 38 -7.44 1.27 25.30
N GLY A 39 -7.00 0.03 25.52
CA GLY A 39 -5.90 -0.63 24.79
C GLY A 39 -6.06 -0.68 23.26
N PRO A 40 -5.10 -1.30 22.53
CA PRO A 40 -5.16 -1.39 21.07
C PRO A 40 -6.46 -2.06 20.61
N LYS A 41 -7.13 -1.44 19.62
CA LYS A 41 -8.35 -1.97 19.00
C LYS A 41 -8.02 -3.14 18.08
N SER A 42 -8.91 -4.13 17.98
CA SER A 42 -8.80 -5.19 16.98
C SER A 42 -8.84 -4.61 15.56
N LEU A 43 -8.23 -5.29 14.59
CA LEU A 43 -8.28 -4.84 13.19
C LEU A 43 -9.72 -4.87 12.65
N ARG A 44 -10.53 -5.82 13.11
CA ARG A 44 -11.95 -5.92 12.73
C ARG A 44 -12.72 -4.68 13.14
N ASP A 45 -12.58 -4.25 14.39
CA ASP A 45 -13.28 -3.06 14.91
C ASP A 45 -12.78 -1.78 14.24
N LEU A 46 -11.46 -1.67 14.04
CA LEU A 46 -10.88 -0.55 13.31
C LEU A 46 -11.43 -0.47 11.88
N ARG A 47 -11.50 -1.59 11.16
CA ARG A 47 -12.07 -1.63 9.81
C ARG A 47 -13.55 -1.25 9.81
N ALA A 48 -14.35 -1.77 10.74
CA ALA A 48 -15.77 -1.44 10.85
C ALA A 48 -15.98 0.05 11.12
N GLU A 49 -15.21 0.64 12.03
CA GLU A 49 -15.25 2.07 12.33
C GLU A 49 -14.89 2.93 11.10
N ARG A 50 -13.80 2.58 10.40
CA ARG A 50 -13.35 3.31 9.21
C ARG A 50 -14.30 3.16 8.02
N GLN A 51 -14.90 1.99 7.87
CA GLN A 51 -15.90 1.74 6.84
C GLN A 51 -17.15 2.61 7.08
N ALA A 52 -17.65 2.66 8.32
CA ALA A 52 -18.78 3.51 8.67
C ALA A 52 -18.46 5.01 8.46
N GLN A 53 -17.23 5.45 8.74
CA GLN A 53 -16.77 6.81 8.43
C GLN A 53 -16.79 7.08 6.92
N ALA A 54 -16.35 6.11 6.10
CA ALA A 54 -16.30 6.24 4.65
C ALA A 54 -17.69 6.29 4.01
N GLU A 55 -18.66 5.52 4.51
CA GLU A 55 -20.04 5.48 3.99
C GLU A 55 -20.78 6.81 4.11
N ARG A 56 -20.46 7.59 5.15
CA ARG A 56 -20.97 8.96 5.36
C ARG A 56 -20.01 10.06 4.89
N SER A 57 -19.07 9.71 4.01
CA SER A 57 -18.13 10.66 3.43
C SER A 57 -18.34 10.84 1.93
N VAL A 58 -18.00 12.04 1.44
CA VAL A 58 -17.97 12.40 0.01
C VAL A 58 -16.59 12.92 -0.39
N LEU A 59 -16.27 12.80 -1.68
CA LEU A 59 -15.06 13.35 -2.27
C LEU A 59 -15.44 14.48 -3.23
N VAL A 60 -14.93 15.69 -2.99
CA VAL A 60 -15.31 16.89 -3.74
C VAL A 60 -14.08 17.47 -4.44
N SER A 61 -14.13 17.56 -5.78
CA SER A 61 -13.19 18.35 -6.57
C SER A 61 -13.45 19.84 -6.34
N CYS A 62 -12.40 20.57 -6.01
CA CYS A 62 -12.44 21.97 -5.63
C CYS A 62 -11.49 22.79 -6.50
N HIS A 63 -11.80 24.08 -6.69
CA HIS A 63 -10.82 25.00 -7.26
C HIS A 63 -9.72 25.30 -6.21
N PRO A 64 -8.43 25.48 -6.59
CA PRO A 64 -7.34 25.73 -5.63
C PRO A 64 -7.54 26.96 -4.72
N LYS A 65 -8.36 27.93 -5.18
CA LYS A 65 -8.71 29.14 -4.42
C LYS A 65 -9.98 28.99 -3.56
N THR A 66 -10.48 27.77 -3.37
CA THR A 66 -11.70 27.54 -2.58
C THR A 66 -11.47 27.93 -1.12
N HIS A 67 -12.27 28.86 -0.61
CA HIS A 67 -12.21 29.26 0.79
C HIS A 67 -12.92 28.24 1.68
N GLU A 68 -12.15 27.56 2.54
CA GLU A 68 -12.64 26.51 3.46
C GLU A 68 -13.89 26.93 4.25
N ASN A 69 -13.90 28.12 4.86
CA ASN A 69 -15.05 28.59 5.64
C ASN A 69 -16.34 28.74 4.81
N LYS A 70 -16.22 29.21 3.56
CA LYS A 70 -17.38 29.34 2.67
C LYS A 70 -17.87 27.96 2.21
N PHE A 71 -16.93 27.06 1.93
CA PHE A 71 -17.20 25.69 1.54
C PHE A 71 -17.92 24.91 2.66
N LEU A 72 -17.40 24.96 3.89
CA LEU A 72 -18.03 24.33 5.04
C LEU A 72 -19.41 24.93 5.35
N LYS A 73 -19.58 26.25 5.24
CA LYS A 73 -20.89 26.91 5.41
C LYS A 73 -21.91 26.49 4.36
N TYR A 74 -21.46 26.15 3.15
CA TYR A 74 -22.33 25.58 2.12
C TYR A 74 -22.74 24.15 2.50
N LEU A 75 -21.76 23.30 2.84
CA LEU A 75 -22.00 21.90 3.21
C LEU A 75 -22.85 21.74 4.47
N SER A 76 -22.75 22.66 5.43
CA SER A 76 -23.53 22.63 6.68
C SER A 76 -25.04 22.75 6.47
N ARG A 77 -25.49 23.12 5.27
CA ARG A 77 -26.92 23.12 4.90
C ARG A 77 -27.48 21.72 4.69
N HIS A 78 -26.63 20.74 4.41
CA HIS A 78 -27.00 19.35 4.16
C HIS A 78 -26.86 18.48 5.41
N GLY A 79 -25.95 18.83 6.31
CA GLY A 79 -25.76 18.12 7.57
C GLY A 79 -24.54 18.61 8.34
N ASN A 80 -24.38 18.14 9.57
CA ASN A 80 -23.19 18.46 10.36
C ASN A 80 -21.95 17.75 9.78
N VAL A 81 -20.83 18.48 9.69
CA VAL A 81 -19.56 17.96 9.17
C VAL A 81 -18.64 17.62 10.34
N ASN A 82 -18.27 16.34 10.46
CA ASN A 82 -17.37 15.85 11.50
C ASN A 82 -15.91 16.15 11.18
N LYS A 83 -15.52 15.92 9.92
CA LYS A 83 -14.15 16.12 9.46
C LYS A 83 -14.14 16.57 8.01
N CYS A 84 -13.28 17.55 7.71
CA CYS A 84 -13.00 17.99 6.36
C CYS A 84 -11.49 18.20 6.23
N PHE A 85 -10.91 17.75 5.12
CA PHE A 85 -9.51 18.05 4.81
C PHE A 85 -9.30 18.13 3.30
N PHE A 86 -8.36 18.98 2.91
CA PHE A 86 -7.98 19.20 1.52
C PHE A 86 -6.66 18.50 1.21
N TYR A 87 -6.51 18.06 -0.04
CA TYR A 87 -5.27 17.49 -0.55
C TYR A 87 -5.13 17.76 -2.05
N GLU A 88 -3.89 17.66 -2.53
CA GLU A 88 -3.56 17.81 -3.94
C GLU A 88 -3.32 16.45 -4.58
N SER A 89 -3.89 16.24 -5.76
CA SER A 89 -3.67 15.09 -6.64
C SER A 89 -3.55 15.59 -8.09
N PHE A 90 -4.40 15.14 -9.01
CA PHE A 90 -4.59 15.71 -10.36
C PHE A 90 -5.39 17.03 -10.35
N GLY A 91 -5.61 17.58 -9.16
CA GLY A 91 -6.34 18.80 -8.84
C GLY A 91 -6.47 18.91 -7.32
N THR A 92 -7.10 20.00 -6.84
CA THR A 92 -7.40 20.16 -5.42
C THR A 92 -8.69 19.40 -5.08
N TYR A 93 -8.63 18.51 -4.10
CA TYR A 93 -9.78 17.74 -3.64
C TYR A 93 -10.01 17.94 -2.14
N ALA A 94 -11.26 17.77 -1.71
CA ALA A 94 -11.67 17.77 -0.32
C ALA A 94 -12.39 16.45 0.03
N VAL A 95 -11.98 15.81 1.12
CA VAL A 95 -12.78 14.76 1.76
C VAL A 95 -13.65 15.41 2.81
N VAL A 96 -14.95 15.13 2.76
CA VAL A 96 -15.94 15.64 3.72
C VAL A 96 -16.64 14.45 4.37
N GLU A 97 -16.45 14.28 5.68
CA GLU A 97 -17.18 13.31 6.50
C GLU A 97 -18.34 14.03 7.22
N PHE A 98 -19.57 13.61 6.93
CA PHE A 98 -20.75 14.04 7.67
C PHE A 98 -20.94 13.25 8.96
N SER A 99 -21.76 13.78 9.88
CA SER A 99 -22.15 13.07 11.10
C SER A 99 -22.98 11.82 10.84
N ASN A 100 -23.77 11.81 9.78
CA ASN A 100 -24.67 10.73 9.38
C ASN A 100 -24.74 10.62 7.85
N GLN A 101 -25.37 9.55 7.37
CA GLN A 101 -25.54 9.30 5.94
C GLN A 101 -26.60 10.22 5.31
N ASP A 102 -27.54 10.75 6.10
CA ASP A 102 -28.56 11.68 5.62
C ASP A 102 -27.95 12.95 5.01
N GLY A 103 -26.84 13.45 5.56
CA GLY A 103 -26.12 14.59 5.01
C GLY A 103 -25.52 14.31 3.63
N VAL A 104 -25.06 13.08 3.39
CA VAL A 104 -24.62 12.64 2.07
C VAL A 104 -25.80 12.59 1.11
N GLN A 105 -26.91 11.97 1.51
CA GLN A 105 -28.11 11.85 0.68
C GLN A 105 -28.67 13.22 0.29
N SER A 106 -28.83 14.13 1.26
CA SER A 106 -29.29 15.51 1.02
C SER A 106 -28.38 16.26 0.04
N LEU A 107 -27.06 16.09 0.16
CA LEU A 107 -26.10 16.71 -0.75
C LEU A 107 -26.25 16.16 -2.18
N LEU A 108 -26.35 14.83 -2.32
CA LEU A 108 -26.49 14.16 -3.62
C LEU A 108 -27.81 14.52 -4.32
N GLU A 109 -28.92 14.63 -3.59
CA GLU A 109 -30.23 15.03 -4.13
C GLU A 109 -30.22 16.47 -4.66
N SER A 110 -29.41 17.35 -4.06
CA SER A 110 -29.23 18.73 -4.53
C SER A 110 -28.22 18.88 -5.66
N ALA A 111 -27.42 17.85 -5.96
CA ALA A 111 -26.37 17.90 -6.94
C ALA A 111 -26.94 17.81 -8.37
N ALA A 112 -26.53 18.73 -9.24
CA ALA A 112 -26.94 18.74 -10.64
C ALA A 112 -26.04 17.84 -11.50
N MET A 113 -26.64 17.23 -12.53
CA MET A 113 -25.85 16.59 -13.60
C MET A 113 -25.16 17.66 -14.45
N PRO A 114 -23.90 17.45 -14.88
CA PRO A 114 -23.22 18.39 -15.77
C PRO A 114 -23.99 18.56 -17.09
N SER A 115 -24.27 19.80 -17.47
CA SER A 115 -24.81 20.15 -18.78
C SER A 115 -23.69 20.75 -19.64
N VAL A 116 -22.92 19.90 -20.33
CA VAL A 116 -21.86 20.34 -21.26
C VAL A 116 -22.43 20.27 -22.68
N SER A 117 -22.39 21.39 -23.42
CA SER A 117 -23.11 21.54 -24.70
C SER A 117 -22.58 20.68 -25.85
N HIS A 118 -21.49 19.92 -25.67
CA HIS A 118 -20.86 19.10 -26.72
C HIS A 118 -20.31 17.74 -26.23
N GLU A 119 -20.64 17.29 -25.02
CA GLU A 119 -20.16 16.01 -24.49
C GLU A 119 -21.31 15.14 -23.98
N SER A 120 -21.33 13.87 -24.41
CA SER A 120 -22.22 12.85 -23.84
C SER A 120 -21.61 12.32 -22.55
N VAL A 121 -22.29 12.57 -21.42
CA VAL A 121 -21.83 12.15 -20.08
C VAL A 121 -22.55 10.88 -19.65
N VAL A 122 -21.83 9.93 -19.05
CA VAL A 122 -22.42 8.75 -18.40
C VAL A 122 -23.18 9.22 -17.14
N PRO A 123 -24.49 8.95 -17.00
CA PRO A 123 -25.30 9.50 -15.91
C PRO A 123 -25.14 8.71 -14.59
N LEU A 124 -23.90 8.44 -14.17
CA LEU A 124 -23.62 7.78 -12.90
C LEU A 124 -23.64 8.80 -11.76
N ARG A 125 -24.65 8.71 -10.90
CA ARG A 125 -24.69 9.47 -9.65
C ARG A 125 -23.76 8.79 -8.63
N SER A 126 -22.74 9.52 -8.18
CA SER A 126 -21.75 9.01 -7.23
C SER A 126 -21.46 10.03 -6.13
N ARG A 127 -20.78 9.60 -5.07
CA ARG A 127 -20.25 10.46 -4.00
C ARG A 127 -18.99 11.23 -4.40
N LEU A 128 -18.59 11.18 -5.68
CA LEU A 128 -17.56 12.03 -6.27
C LEU A 128 -18.22 13.25 -6.93
N LEU A 129 -18.00 14.42 -6.35
CA LEU A 129 -18.66 15.68 -6.73
C LEU A 129 -17.65 16.71 -7.23
N SER A 130 -18.14 17.72 -7.95
CA SER A 130 -17.34 18.88 -8.34
C SER A 130 -18.01 20.15 -7.85
N LEU A 131 -17.29 20.97 -7.11
CA LEU A 131 -17.75 22.29 -6.70
C LEU A 131 -17.58 23.25 -7.89
N ARG A 132 -18.68 23.88 -8.32
CA ARG A 132 -18.68 24.93 -9.36
C ARG A 132 -19.21 26.23 -8.78
N ASN A 133 -18.68 27.37 -9.23
CA ASN A 133 -19.17 28.68 -8.86
C ASN A 133 -19.78 29.36 -10.09
N VAL A 134 -21.03 29.79 -9.99
CA VAL A 134 -21.83 30.36 -11.07
C VAL A 134 -21.19 31.63 -11.67
N ASN A 135 -20.37 32.34 -10.89
CA ASN A 135 -19.80 33.63 -11.29
C ASN A 135 -18.39 33.55 -11.89
N THR A 136 -17.80 32.35 -11.99
CA THR A 136 -16.49 32.16 -12.62
C THR A 136 -16.69 31.43 -13.94
N VAL A 137 -16.49 32.13 -15.05
CA VAL A 137 -16.31 31.50 -16.37
C VAL A 137 -15.04 30.65 -16.25
N ASP A 138 -15.20 29.32 -16.26
CA ASP A 138 -14.07 28.39 -16.35
C ASP A 138 -13.36 28.66 -17.68
N THR A 139 -12.36 29.55 -17.69
CA THR A 139 -11.38 29.59 -18.78
C THR A 139 -10.59 28.31 -18.69
N ASP A 140 -11.03 27.32 -19.46
CA ASP A 140 -10.48 26.00 -19.59
C ASP A 140 -9.08 26.08 -20.23
N LYS A 141 -8.09 26.53 -19.45
CA LYS A 141 -6.69 26.26 -19.74
C LYS A 141 -6.41 24.92 -19.12
N GLN A 142 -6.45 23.88 -19.95
CA GLN A 142 -5.80 22.60 -19.68
C GLN A 142 -4.31 22.87 -19.40
N SER A 143 -3.97 23.24 -18.17
CA SER A 143 -2.61 23.09 -17.69
C SER A 143 -2.40 21.59 -17.54
N ALA A 144 -1.46 21.05 -18.33
CA ALA A 144 -1.05 19.67 -18.24
C ALA A 144 -0.90 19.25 -16.77
N PRO A 145 -1.46 18.10 -16.35
CA PRO A 145 -1.35 17.67 -14.98
C PRO A 145 0.12 17.40 -14.68
N SER A 146 0.77 18.31 -13.95
CA SER A 146 2.07 18.02 -13.34
C SER A 146 1.78 17.14 -12.13
N ALA A 147 1.53 15.85 -12.39
CA ALA A 147 1.60 14.81 -11.37
C ALA A 147 3.06 14.76 -10.89
N ASN A 148 3.42 15.67 -9.99
CA ASN A 148 4.61 15.52 -9.19
C ASN A 148 4.27 14.38 -8.24
N HIS A 149 4.53 13.14 -8.68
CA HIS A 149 4.89 12.06 -7.77
C HIS A 149 6.14 12.55 -7.05
N ARG A 150 5.94 13.37 -6.00
CA ARG A 150 6.98 13.67 -5.05
C ARG A 150 7.32 12.33 -4.45
N GLU A 151 8.46 11.77 -4.87
CA GLU A 151 9.13 10.80 -4.02
C GLU A 151 9.22 11.49 -2.66
N LEU A 152 8.54 10.92 -1.66
CA LEU A 152 8.72 11.36 -0.29
C LEU A 152 10.18 11.11 0.06
N THR A 153 11.00 12.11 -0.19
CA THR A 153 12.34 12.22 0.35
C THR A 153 12.18 12.30 1.86
N CYS A 154 12.90 11.44 2.58
CA CYS A 154 13.01 11.54 4.03
C CYS A 154 13.28 13.00 4.40
N PRO A 155 12.48 13.62 5.28
CA PRO A 155 12.75 14.99 5.70
C PRO A 155 14.18 15.07 6.21
N LEU A 156 15.01 15.97 5.64
CA LEU A 156 16.40 16.14 6.07
C LEU A 156 16.51 16.41 7.58
N THR A 157 15.43 16.90 8.19
CA THR A 157 15.29 17.12 9.63
C THR A 157 15.44 15.85 10.47
N VAL A 158 15.12 14.66 9.93
CA VAL A 158 15.33 13.38 10.64
C VAL A 158 16.82 13.19 10.96
N PHE A 159 17.70 13.58 10.04
CA PHE A 159 19.14 13.41 10.19
C PHE A 159 19.81 14.49 11.06
N LEU A 160 19.06 15.48 11.53
CA LEU A 160 19.55 16.49 12.48
C LEU A 160 19.44 16.02 13.94
N LEU A 161 18.76 14.89 14.19
CA LEU A 161 18.61 14.30 15.51
C LEU A 161 19.89 13.56 15.90
N THR A 162 20.26 13.64 17.18
CA THR A 162 21.53 13.10 17.70
C THR A 162 21.43 11.62 18.10
N GLN A 163 20.26 11.17 18.55
CA GLN A 163 20.03 9.78 18.98
C GLN A 163 19.42 8.94 17.85
N LEU A 164 19.99 7.76 17.60
CA LEU A 164 19.54 6.84 16.55
C LEU A 164 18.09 6.40 16.76
N GLU A 165 17.68 6.11 17.99
CA GLU A 165 16.29 5.78 18.32
C GLU A 165 15.31 6.90 17.90
N GLN A 166 15.65 8.15 18.17
CA GLN A 166 14.82 9.30 17.74
C GLN A 166 14.78 9.44 16.22
N GLN A 167 15.89 9.14 15.53
CA GLN A 167 15.93 9.12 14.06
C GLN A 167 15.00 8.04 13.50
N ILE A 168 15.02 6.83 14.08
CA ILE A 168 14.18 5.69 13.69
C ILE A 168 12.69 6.01 13.87
N VAL A 169 12.31 6.56 15.03
CA VAL A 169 10.92 6.95 15.30
C VAL A 169 10.47 8.05 14.34
N SER A 170 11.28 9.10 14.15
CA SER A 170 10.97 10.22 13.25
C SER A 170 10.87 9.78 11.79
N LEU A 171 11.74 8.86 11.35
CA LEU A 171 11.66 8.25 10.02
C LEU A 171 10.31 7.54 9.84
N THR A 172 9.91 6.77 10.86
CA THR A 172 8.66 6.00 10.86
C THR A 172 7.45 6.91 10.79
N GLU A 173 7.41 7.96 11.61
CA GLU A 173 6.34 8.97 11.59
C GLU A 173 6.22 9.65 10.23
N ALA A 174 7.33 10.11 9.65
CA ALA A 174 7.36 10.79 8.36
C ALA A 174 6.90 9.91 7.19
N HIS A 175 7.01 8.59 7.33
CA HIS A 175 6.69 7.63 6.28
C HIS A 175 5.33 6.96 6.46
N SER A 176 4.86 6.81 7.70
CA SER A 176 3.62 6.12 8.02
C SER A 176 2.39 6.78 7.41
N LEU A 177 1.35 5.99 7.16
CA LEU A 177 0.06 6.52 6.72
C LEU A 177 -0.52 7.47 7.78
N THR A 178 -0.95 8.66 7.36
CA THR A 178 -1.67 9.60 8.21
C THR A 178 -3.13 9.18 8.39
N ASP A 179 -3.82 9.77 9.36
CA ASP A 179 -5.27 9.56 9.55
C ASP A 179 -6.05 9.98 8.29
N GLU A 180 -5.69 11.11 7.69
CA GLU A 180 -6.27 11.63 6.44
C GLU A 180 -6.06 10.66 5.28
N ASN A 181 -4.84 10.13 5.11
CA ASN A 181 -4.55 9.17 4.04
C ASN A 181 -5.33 7.86 4.25
N THR A 182 -5.41 7.39 5.50
CA THR A 182 -6.19 6.20 5.86
C THR A 182 -7.67 6.40 5.55
N ARG A 183 -8.26 7.54 5.95
CA ARG A 183 -9.65 7.89 5.64
C ARG A 183 -9.92 7.94 4.15
N LEU A 184 -9.02 8.53 3.37
CA LEU A 184 -9.14 8.57 1.91
C LEU A 184 -9.09 7.16 1.31
N ARG A 185 -8.24 6.25 1.80
CA ARG A 185 -8.20 4.85 1.34
C ARG A 185 -9.52 4.14 1.55
N PHE A 186 -10.10 4.25 2.75
CA PHE A 186 -11.42 3.66 3.04
C PHE A 186 -12.54 4.31 2.22
N LEU A 187 -12.50 5.63 1.99
CA LEU A 187 -13.43 6.30 1.11
C LEU A 187 -13.35 5.78 -0.32
N VAL A 188 -12.14 5.60 -0.87
CA VAL A 188 -11.97 5.01 -2.21
C VAL A 188 -12.54 3.61 -2.29
N CYS A 189 -12.29 2.74 -1.29
CA CYS A 189 -12.94 1.43 -1.23
C CYS A 189 -14.47 1.53 -1.22
N SER A 190 -15.02 2.46 -0.43
CA SER A 190 -16.47 2.69 -0.33
C SER A 190 -17.05 3.20 -1.66
N LEU A 191 -16.40 4.14 -2.34
CA LEU A 191 -16.81 4.65 -3.67
C LEU A 191 -16.85 3.55 -4.73
N LEU A 192 -15.83 2.69 -4.73
CA LEU A 192 -15.77 1.54 -5.65
C LEU A 192 -16.84 0.49 -5.31
N ASN A 193 -17.18 0.35 -4.02
CA ASN A 193 -18.25 -0.53 -3.60
C ASN A 193 -19.62 -0.04 -4.12
N ASP A 194 -19.87 1.26 -4.21
CA ASP A 194 -21.12 1.78 -4.80
C ASP A 194 -21.32 1.30 -6.24
N ILE A 195 -20.23 1.19 -7.01
CA ILE A 195 -20.25 0.67 -8.38
C ILE A 195 -20.50 -0.85 -8.38
N ALA A 196 -19.82 -1.59 -7.51
CA ALA A 196 -20.00 -3.04 -7.42
C ALA A 196 -21.40 -3.44 -6.93
N ALA A 197 -21.95 -2.68 -5.98
CA ALA A 197 -23.26 -2.90 -5.38
C ALA A 197 -24.42 -2.78 -6.37
N ALA A 198 -24.23 -2.11 -7.51
CA ALA A 198 -25.22 -2.07 -8.59
C ALA A 198 -25.51 -3.47 -9.18
N TYR A 199 -24.52 -4.37 -9.16
CA TYR A 199 -24.66 -5.76 -9.59
C TYR A 199 -24.73 -6.74 -8.42
N PHE A 200 -24.03 -6.44 -7.33
CA PHE A 200 -23.88 -7.32 -6.17
C PHE A 200 -24.27 -6.55 -4.89
N PRO A 201 -25.57 -6.38 -4.59
CA PRO A 201 -26.03 -5.46 -3.54
C PRO A 201 -25.47 -5.71 -2.14
N GLN A 202 -25.06 -6.95 -1.84
CA GLN A 202 -24.47 -7.36 -0.56
C GLN A 202 -22.93 -7.40 -0.60
N SER A 203 -22.30 -6.88 -1.65
CA SER A 203 -20.85 -6.83 -1.73
C SER A 203 -20.27 -5.80 -0.78
N SER A 204 -19.03 -6.05 -0.36
CA SER A 204 -18.21 -5.05 0.32
C SER A 204 -16.80 -5.02 -0.26
N ILE A 205 -16.26 -3.83 -0.49
CA ILE A 205 -14.85 -3.66 -0.88
C ILE A 205 -14.08 -3.18 0.34
N LYS A 206 -13.10 -3.96 0.79
CA LYS A 206 -12.33 -3.70 2.01
C LYS A 206 -10.84 -3.55 1.68
N PRO A 207 -10.12 -2.58 2.26
CA PRO A 207 -8.67 -2.49 2.09
C PRO A 207 -7.94 -3.59 2.86
N PHE A 208 -6.84 -4.09 2.31
CA PHE A 208 -5.94 -5.04 2.97
C PHE A 208 -4.46 -4.69 2.74
N GLY A 209 -3.56 -5.56 3.22
CA GLY A 209 -2.13 -5.38 3.03
C GLY A 209 -1.60 -4.11 3.69
N SER A 210 -0.74 -3.39 2.97
CA SER A 210 -0.03 -2.21 3.49
C SER A 210 -0.97 -1.09 3.96
N SER A 211 -2.21 -1.05 3.46
CA SER A 211 -3.18 -0.01 3.85
C SER A 211 -3.64 -0.12 5.31
N VAL A 212 -3.60 -1.33 5.90
CA VAL A 212 -4.19 -1.58 7.23
C VAL A 212 -3.37 -2.52 8.13
N ASN A 213 -2.25 -3.07 7.66
CA ASN A 213 -1.38 -3.96 8.46
C ASN A 213 -0.46 -3.24 9.47
N GLY A 214 -0.51 -1.91 9.56
CA GLY A 214 0.37 -1.11 10.43
C GLY A 214 1.75 -0.76 9.85
N PHE A 215 2.12 -1.34 8.70
CA PHE A 215 3.41 -1.14 8.02
C PHE A 215 3.29 -0.35 6.70
N GLY A 216 2.17 0.33 6.45
CA GLY A 216 1.96 1.13 5.26
C GLY A 216 2.83 2.39 5.20
N LYS A 217 3.49 2.61 4.06
CA LYS A 217 4.18 3.88 3.75
C LYS A 217 3.26 4.76 2.89
N LEU A 218 3.28 6.08 3.10
CA LEU A 218 2.65 7.04 2.19
C LEU A 218 3.06 6.79 0.73
N GLY A 219 2.07 6.75 -0.15
CA GLY A 219 2.25 6.42 -1.56
C GLY A 219 2.30 4.92 -1.89
N CYS A 220 2.10 4.02 -0.92
CA CYS A 220 1.92 2.59 -1.24
C CYS A 220 0.56 2.34 -1.93
N ASP A 221 0.49 1.26 -2.68
CA ASP A 221 -0.72 0.81 -3.38
C ASP A 221 -1.89 0.61 -2.40
N LEU A 222 -3.11 0.71 -2.95
CA LEU A 222 -4.36 0.39 -2.28
C LEU A 222 -4.83 -0.99 -2.74
N ASP A 223 -4.42 -2.01 -2.00
CA ASP A 223 -4.89 -3.38 -2.19
C ASP A 223 -6.30 -3.55 -1.59
N MET A 224 -7.21 -4.09 -2.38
CA MET A 224 -8.63 -4.21 -2.04
C MET A 224 -9.16 -5.62 -2.31
N ILE A 225 -10.02 -6.10 -1.42
CA ILE A 225 -10.77 -7.33 -1.63
C ILE A 225 -12.25 -6.99 -1.81
N LEU A 226 -12.83 -7.45 -2.91
CA LEU A 226 -14.27 -7.54 -3.13
C LEU A 226 -14.77 -8.80 -2.45
N ASP A 227 -15.45 -8.62 -1.33
CA ASP A 227 -16.06 -9.66 -0.55
C ASP A 227 -17.52 -9.79 -0.97
N LEU A 228 -17.87 -10.96 -1.51
CA LEU A 228 -19.21 -11.30 -1.97
C LEU A 228 -19.98 -12.13 -0.94
N ASP A 229 -19.33 -12.56 0.15
CA ASP A 229 -19.89 -13.55 1.07
C ASP A 229 -20.95 -13.00 2.02
N GLY A 230 -21.24 -11.70 1.98
CA GLY A 230 -22.48 -11.16 2.53
C GLY A 230 -23.73 -11.89 1.99
N THR A 231 -23.62 -12.58 0.84
CA THR A 231 -24.66 -13.47 0.30
C THR A 231 -24.78 -14.83 0.97
N SER A 232 -23.73 -15.31 1.66
CA SER A 232 -23.64 -16.68 2.17
C SER A 232 -24.10 -16.82 3.62
N GLU A 233 -24.00 -15.76 4.43
CA GLU A 233 -24.47 -15.74 5.83
C GLU A 233 -26.01 -15.87 5.94
N GLY A 234 -26.75 -15.72 4.84
CA GLY A 234 -28.20 -15.97 4.78
C GLY A 234 -28.61 -17.45 4.78
N ASN A 235 -27.69 -18.40 4.60
CA ASN A 235 -28.02 -19.83 4.53
C ASN A 235 -28.29 -20.51 5.89
N ALA A 236 -28.15 -19.79 7.01
CA ALA A 236 -28.42 -20.33 8.35
C ALA A 236 -29.92 -20.63 8.60
N ASN A 237 -30.82 -20.08 7.78
CA ASN A 237 -32.28 -20.26 7.90
C ASN A 237 -32.88 -21.14 6.79
N MET A 238 -32.10 -22.08 6.22
CA MET A 238 -32.68 -23.09 5.33
C MET A 238 -33.70 -23.95 6.10
N PRO A 239 -34.98 -23.98 5.69
CA PRO A 239 -35.97 -24.79 6.38
C PRO A 239 -35.60 -26.26 6.26
N ARG A 240 -35.62 -26.99 7.38
CA ARG A 240 -35.27 -28.42 7.45
C ARG A 240 -36.30 -29.32 6.74
N SER A 241 -37.47 -28.79 6.42
CA SER A 241 -38.52 -29.43 5.64
C SER A 241 -39.44 -28.39 5.01
N GLY A 242 -40.13 -28.76 3.93
CA GLY A 242 -41.06 -27.88 3.22
C GLY A 242 -40.46 -27.26 1.95
N MET A 243 -41.22 -26.35 1.35
CA MET A 243 -40.81 -25.62 0.15
C MET A 243 -39.97 -24.40 0.55
N TYR A 244 -38.87 -24.16 -0.16
CA TYR A 244 -38.10 -22.92 -0.07
C TYR A 244 -37.83 -22.37 -1.47
N MET A 245 -37.58 -21.06 -1.55
CA MET A 245 -37.20 -20.39 -2.79
C MET A 245 -35.72 -20.06 -2.75
N GLU A 246 -35.02 -20.39 -3.83
CA GLU A 246 -33.63 -19.99 -4.06
C GLU A 246 -33.54 -19.08 -5.28
N TYR A 247 -32.53 -18.21 -5.30
CA TYR A 247 -32.23 -17.44 -6.50
C TYR A 247 -31.72 -18.37 -7.59
N LEU A 248 -32.31 -18.28 -8.79
CA LEU A 248 -31.77 -18.94 -9.96
C LEU A 248 -30.47 -18.25 -10.39
N VAL A 249 -29.33 -18.88 -10.11
CA VAL A 249 -27.99 -18.35 -10.40
C VAL A 249 -27.28 -19.13 -11.50
N LYS A 250 -26.40 -18.46 -12.25
CA LYS A 250 -25.57 -19.09 -13.28
C LYS A 250 -24.48 -19.94 -12.64
N ARG A 251 -24.49 -21.25 -12.93
CA ARG A 251 -23.42 -22.16 -12.50
C ARG A 251 -22.21 -22.06 -13.43
N THR A 252 -21.02 -22.16 -12.85
CA THR A 252 -19.74 -22.17 -13.59
C THR A 252 -18.88 -23.34 -13.09
N SER A 253 -17.76 -23.61 -13.78
CA SER A 253 -16.93 -24.78 -13.52
C SER A 253 -16.13 -24.73 -12.22
N SER A 254 -15.90 -23.54 -11.65
CA SER A 254 -15.10 -23.37 -10.42
C SER A 254 -15.31 -21.99 -9.79
N GLU A 255 -15.01 -21.87 -8.49
CA GLU A 255 -14.97 -20.58 -7.79
C GLU A 255 -14.03 -19.59 -8.49
N ARG A 256 -12.87 -20.06 -8.96
CA ARG A 256 -11.94 -19.25 -9.76
C ARG A 256 -12.61 -18.65 -11.01
N ALA A 257 -13.41 -19.43 -11.74
CA ALA A 257 -14.12 -18.93 -12.91
C ALA A 257 -15.18 -17.87 -12.54
N VAL A 258 -15.84 -18.03 -11.39
CA VAL A 258 -16.73 -16.99 -10.82
C VAL A 258 -15.93 -15.72 -10.53
N THR A 259 -14.83 -15.82 -9.78
CA THR A 259 -13.94 -14.69 -9.45
C THR A 259 -13.48 -13.94 -10.70
N GLN A 260 -13.00 -14.65 -11.72
CA GLN A 260 -12.56 -14.04 -12.98
C GLN A 260 -13.70 -13.34 -13.71
N SER A 261 -14.90 -13.92 -13.72
CA SER A 261 -16.08 -13.34 -14.36
C SER A 261 -16.53 -12.07 -13.64
N VAL A 262 -16.65 -12.11 -12.30
CA VAL A 262 -17.01 -10.96 -11.47
C VAL A 262 -16.00 -9.83 -11.68
N LEU A 263 -14.70 -10.11 -11.52
CA LEU A 263 -13.65 -9.10 -11.70
C LEU A 263 -13.64 -8.53 -13.13
N SER A 264 -13.94 -9.34 -14.16
CA SER A 264 -14.03 -8.85 -15.53
C SER A 264 -15.18 -7.86 -15.75
N VAL A 265 -16.34 -8.12 -15.12
CA VAL A 265 -17.51 -7.22 -15.17
C VAL A 265 -17.20 -5.92 -14.44
N ILE A 266 -16.74 -6.01 -13.18
CA ILE A 266 -16.38 -4.84 -12.38
C ILE A 266 -15.32 -4.00 -13.08
N ALA A 267 -14.28 -4.62 -13.65
CA ALA A 267 -13.28 -3.91 -14.44
C ALA A 267 -13.88 -3.17 -15.65
N GLY A 268 -14.84 -3.77 -16.35
CA GLY A 268 -15.55 -3.09 -17.44
C GLY A 268 -16.34 -1.88 -16.97
N CYS A 269 -17.02 -1.98 -15.82
CA CYS A 269 -17.73 -0.86 -15.21
C CYS A 269 -16.77 0.26 -14.77
N LEU A 270 -15.64 -0.08 -14.16
CA LEU A 270 -14.64 0.91 -13.74
C LEU A 270 -14.04 1.64 -14.94
N ASP A 271 -13.75 0.92 -16.02
CA ASP A 271 -13.14 1.49 -17.23
C ASP A 271 -14.10 2.38 -18.02
N GLN A 272 -15.37 2.00 -18.11
CA GLN A 272 -16.36 2.71 -18.93
C GLN A 272 -17.12 3.79 -18.16
N PHE A 273 -17.37 3.57 -16.86
CA PHE A 273 -18.31 4.38 -16.08
C PHE A 273 -17.71 4.92 -14.77
N GLY A 274 -16.59 4.36 -14.30
CA GLY A 274 -15.97 4.74 -13.03
C GLY A 274 -15.29 6.11 -13.12
N PRO A 275 -15.80 7.16 -12.46
CA PRO A 275 -15.26 8.50 -12.63
C PRO A 275 -13.86 8.58 -12.02
N GLY A 276 -12.88 8.99 -12.84
CA GLY A 276 -11.49 9.09 -12.44
C GLY A 276 -10.75 7.75 -12.31
N CYS A 277 -11.38 6.62 -12.64
CA CYS A 277 -10.69 5.34 -12.77
C CYS A 277 -10.05 5.26 -14.16
N VAL A 278 -8.73 5.09 -14.23
CA VAL A 278 -7.99 5.08 -15.50
C VAL A 278 -6.98 3.94 -15.55
N GLY A 279 -6.61 3.54 -16.76
CA GLY A 279 -5.59 2.51 -16.99
C GLY A 279 -5.98 1.15 -16.42
N VAL A 280 -7.25 0.76 -16.59
CA VAL A 280 -7.78 -0.50 -16.05
C VAL A 280 -7.16 -1.71 -16.77
N GLN A 281 -6.54 -2.60 -16.01
CA GLN A 281 -5.85 -3.79 -16.50
C GLN A 281 -6.43 -5.04 -15.83
N LYS A 282 -6.93 -5.96 -16.66
CA LYS A 282 -7.49 -7.25 -16.23
C LYS A 282 -6.37 -8.30 -16.14
N ILE A 283 -5.90 -8.61 -14.93
CA ILE A 283 -4.85 -9.61 -14.67
C ILE A 283 -5.51 -10.88 -14.10
N LEU A 284 -6.39 -11.49 -14.89
CA LEU A 284 -7.28 -12.54 -14.42
C LEU A 284 -6.63 -13.93 -14.38
N ASN A 285 -5.53 -14.13 -15.11
CA ASN A 285 -4.84 -15.42 -15.21
C ASN A 285 -3.74 -15.63 -14.17
N ALA A 286 -3.41 -14.61 -13.35
CA ALA A 286 -2.46 -14.75 -12.26
C ALA A 286 -2.95 -15.75 -11.19
N ARG A 287 -2.05 -16.25 -10.32
CA ARG A 287 -2.41 -17.16 -9.22
C ARG A 287 -3.59 -16.59 -8.42
N CYS A 288 -3.51 -15.32 -8.04
CA CYS A 288 -4.61 -14.54 -7.50
C CYS A 288 -5.11 -13.58 -8.59
N PRO A 289 -6.30 -13.83 -9.21
CA PRO A 289 -6.88 -12.92 -10.20
C PRO A 289 -7.10 -11.54 -9.58
N LEU A 290 -6.72 -10.49 -10.32
CA LEU A 290 -6.91 -9.11 -9.88
C LEU A 290 -7.16 -8.15 -11.05
N VAL A 291 -7.67 -6.97 -10.71
CA VAL A 291 -7.84 -5.81 -11.59
C VAL A 291 -7.00 -4.68 -11.06
N ARG A 292 -6.10 -4.15 -11.89
CA ARG A 292 -5.20 -3.05 -11.54
C ARG A 292 -5.65 -1.77 -12.25
N PHE A 293 -5.70 -0.64 -11.56
CA PHE A 293 -6.07 0.66 -12.13
C PHE A 293 -5.56 1.81 -11.27
N ALA A 294 -5.59 3.04 -11.78
CA ALA A 294 -5.32 4.24 -11.00
C ALA A 294 -6.62 5.00 -10.73
N HIS A 295 -6.82 5.46 -9.49
CA HIS A 295 -7.92 6.34 -9.11
C HIS A 295 -7.41 7.78 -9.02
N GLN A 296 -7.59 8.54 -10.11
CA GLN A 296 -7.07 9.91 -10.30
C GLN A 296 -7.46 10.86 -9.15
N PRO A 297 -8.72 10.91 -8.67
CA PRO A 297 -9.09 11.85 -7.61
C PRO A 297 -8.26 11.67 -6.34
N SER A 298 -7.95 10.42 -5.95
CA SER A 298 -7.13 10.14 -4.77
C SER A 298 -5.63 10.02 -5.06
N GLY A 299 -5.24 9.86 -6.32
CA GLY A 299 -3.87 9.60 -6.74
C GLY A 299 -3.35 8.20 -6.37
N PHE A 300 -4.25 7.25 -6.07
CA PHE A 300 -3.86 5.90 -5.65
C PHE A 300 -3.72 4.95 -6.84
N GLN A 301 -2.69 4.12 -6.78
CA GLN A 301 -2.62 2.88 -7.54
C GLN A 301 -3.43 1.81 -6.79
N CYS A 302 -4.37 1.18 -7.48
CA CYS A 302 -5.38 0.30 -6.89
C CYS A 302 -5.27 -1.11 -7.49
N ASP A 303 -5.30 -2.12 -6.63
CA ASP A 303 -5.35 -3.54 -7.00
C ASP A 303 -6.58 -4.17 -6.33
N LEU A 304 -7.56 -4.61 -7.14
CA LEU A 304 -8.82 -5.23 -6.67
C LEU A 304 -8.82 -6.74 -6.96
N THR A 305 -8.99 -7.57 -5.93
CA THR A 305 -9.20 -9.02 -6.04
C THR A 305 -10.53 -9.43 -5.39
N ALA A 306 -10.98 -10.68 -5.53
CA ALA A 306 -12.23 -11.16 -4.92
C ALA A 306 -12.14 -12.49 -4.16
N SER A 307 -10.95 -13.10 -4.05
CA SER A 307 -10.82 -14.47 -3.48
C SER A 307 -9.55 -14.67 -2.64
N ASN A 308 -9.04 -13.63 -1.97
CA ASN A 308 -7.78 -13.71 -1.22
C ASN A 308 -7.95 -13.53 0.30
N ARG A 309 -8.71 -14.43 0.92
CA ARG A 309 -9.03 -14.37 2.36
C ARG A 309 -7.82 -14.71 3.23
N VAL A 310 -6.89 -15.52 2.72
CA VAL A 310 -5.61 -15.79 3.39
C VAL A 310 -4.77 -14.51 3.53
N ALA A 311 -4.74 -13.63 2.51
CA ALA A 311 -4.07 -12.34 2.62
C ALA A 311 -4.74 -11.42 3.65
N MET A 312 -6.06 -11.53 3.87
CA MET A 312 -6.75 -10.80 4.93
C MET A 312 -6.28 -11.24 6.32
N ARG A 313 -6.15 -12.56 6.54
CA ARG A 313 -5.61 -13.11 7.80
C ARG A 313 -4.13 -12.76 7.99
N SER A 314 -3.34 -12.77 6.91
CA SER A 314 -1.94 -12.27 6.93
C SER A 314 -1.86 -10.80 7.32
N THR A 315 -2.74 -9.96 6.77
CA THR A 315 -2.83 -8.53 7.10
C THR A 315 -3.15 -8.32 8.58
N GLU A 316 -4.06 -9.13 9.13
CA GLU A 316 -4.47 -9.07 10.53
C GLU A 316 -3.38 -9.55 11.49
N LEU A 317 -2.68 -10.63 11.15
CA LEU A 317 -1.51 -11.09 11.91
C LEU A 317 -0.41 -10.02 11.98
N LEU A 318 -0.12 -9.38 10.84
CA LEU A 318 0.84 -8.29 10.76
C LEU A 318 0.41 -7.06 11.58
N TYR A 319 -0.86 -6.69 11.53
CA TYR A 319 -1.42 -5.62 12.38
C TYR A 319 -1.26 -5.95 13.86
N LEU A 320 -1.62 -7.16 14.27
CA LEU A 320 -1.49 -7.63 15.65
C LEU A 320 -0.04 -7.48 16.13
N PHE A 321 0.93 -8.01 15.38
CA PHE A 321 2.35 -7.86 15.74
C PHE A 321 2.82 -6.41 15.78
N GLY A 322 2.36 -5.56 14.85
CA GLY A 322 2.71 -4.14 14.83
C GLY A 322 2.15 -3.35 16.03
N GLU A 323 1.09 -3.85 16.67
CA GLU A 323 0.42 -3.20 17.80
C GLU A 323 0.81 -3.81 19.16
N LEU A 324 1.43 -5.00 19.18
CA LEU A 324 1.88 -5.68 20.41
C LEU A 324 3.08 -5.01 21.08
N ASP A 325 4.02 -4.46 20.30
CA ASP A 325 5.20 -3.77 20.84
C ASP A 325 5.57 -2.54 19.98
N ALA A 326 5.83 -1.42 20.66
CA ALA A 326 6.08 -0.12 20.02
C ALA A 326 7.33 -0.11 19.13
N ARG A 327 8.28 -1.04 19.33
CA ARG A 327 9.54 -1.14 18.59
C ARG A 327 9.38 -1.86 17.24
N VAL A 328 8.30 -2.63 17.07
CA VAL A 328 8.08 -3.46 15.87
C VAL A 328 7.95 -2.60 14.61
N ARG A 329 7.05 -1.61 14.65
CA ARG A 329 6.81 -0.73 13.49
C ARG A 329 8.07 0.06 13.13
N PRO A 330 8.75 0.75 14.05
CA PRO A 330 9.95 1.49 13.69
C PRO A 330 11.08 0.62 13.13
N LEU A 331 11.27 -0.59 13.65
CA LEU A 331 12.27 -1.52 13.11
C LEU A 331 11.92 -1.96 11.68
N VAL A 332 10.67 -2.34 11.42
CA VAL A 332 10.20 -2.73 10.07
C VAL A 332 10.35 -1.57 9.08
N PHE A 333 9.97 -0.35 9.44
CA PHE A 333 10.10 0.82 8.56
C PHE A 333 11.57 1.11 8.25
N THR A 334 12.44 1.07 9.25
CA THR A 334 13.87 1.33 9.09
C THR A 334 14.53 0.31 8.18
N VAL A 335 14.30 -0.99 8.43
CA VAL A 335 14.85 -2.09 7.61
C VAL A 335 14.32 -2.01 6.16
N ARG A 336 13.05 -1.66 5.95
CA ARG A 336 12.51 -1.47 4.59
C ARG A 336 13.12 -0.27 3.87
N CYS A 337 13.36 0.84 4.57
CA CYS A 337 14.04 1.99 3.99
C CYS A 337 15.49 1.65 3.60
N TRP A 338 16.21 0.97 4.50
CA TRP A 338 17.56 0.45 4.23
C TRP A 338 17.56 -0.47 3.01
N ALA A 339 16.67 -1.46 2.97
CA ALA A 339 16.62 -2.42 1.88
C ALA A 339 16.26 -1.78 0.53
N ARG A 340 15.45 -0.71 0.52
CA ARG A 340 15.21 0.08 -0.69
C ARG A 340 16.45 0.88 -1.11
N ALA A 341 17.11 1.56 -0.17
CA ALA A 341 18.30 2.37 -0.44
C ALA A 341 19.44 1.55 -1.05
N HIS A 342 19.61 0.30 -0.58
CA HIS A 342 20.61 -0.62 -1.06
C HIS A 342 20.13 -1.54 -2.20
N GLY A 343 18.92 -1.35 -2.72
CA GLY A 343 18.40 -2.13 -3.85
C GLY A 343 18.25 -3.63 -3.56
N VAL A 344 18.00 -4.01 -2.31
CA VAL A 344 17.60 -5.35 -1.87
C VAL A 344 16.14 -5.64 -2.24
N THR A 345 15.30 -4.60 -2.19
CA THR A 345 13.91 -4.64 -2.67
C THR A 345 13.77 -3.84 -3.96
N SER A 346 12.76 -4.17 -4.76
CA SER A 346 12.44 -3.49 -6.01
C SER A 346 10.92 -3.27 -6.14
N PRO A 347 10.47 -2.14 -6.72
CA PRO A 347 9.06 -1.94 -7.06
C PRO A 347 8.62 -2.82 -8.25
N ILE A 348 9.57 -3.37 -9.02
CA ILE A 348 9.29 -4.22 -10.17
C ILE A 348 9.42 -5.70 -9.75
N PRO A 349 8.49 -6.58 -10.12
CA PRO A 349 8.61 -8.01 -9.87
C PRO A 349 9.90 -8.61 -10.44
N GLY A 350 10.53 -9.51 -9.68
CA GLY A 350 11.75 -10.21 -10.10
C GLY A 350 12.40 -10.95 -8.95
N ALA A 351 13.73 -11.09 -8.98
CA ALA A 351 14.47 -11.93 -8.04
C ALA A 351 14.77 -11.29 -6.67
N TRP A 352 14.28 -10.07 -6.43
CA TRP A 352 14.52 -9.30 -5.21
C TRP A 352 13.72 -9.84 -4.03
N ILE A 353 14.22 -9.60 -2.81
CA ILE A 353 13.45 -9.86 -1.60
C ILE A 353 12.23 -8.91 -1.61
N THR A 354 11.04 -9.45 -1.39
CA THR A 354 9.82 -8.62 -1.35
C THR A 354 9.71 -7.89 -0.01
N ASN A 355 8.98 -6.76 0.02
CA ASN A 355 8.69 -6.07 1.29
C ASN A 355 7.95 -6.97 2.30
N PHE A 356 7.10 -7.87 1.82
CA PHE A 356 6.41 -8.83 2.66
C PHE A 356 7.40 -9.83 3.26
N SER A 357 8.24 -10.47 2.44
CA SER A 357 9.32 -11.37 2.90
C SER A 357 10.23 -10.70 3.93
N LEU A 358 10.68 -9.47 3.65
CA LEU A 358 11.55 -8.71 4.55
C LEU A 358 10.86 -8.37 5.89
N THR A 359 9.56 -8.07 5.86
CA THR A 359 8.78 -7.86 7.09
C THR A 359 8.71 -9.14 7.92
N ILE A 360 8.45 -10.29 7.29
CA ILE A 360 8.44 -11.59 7.98
C ILE A 360 9.80 -11.91 8.60
N MET A 361 10.91 -11.55 7.93
CA MET A 361 12.26 -11.69 8.49
C MET A 361 12.44 -10.84 9.76
N VAL A 362 12.00 -9.58 9.76
CA VAL A 362 12.06 -8.73 10.97
C VAL A 362 11.22 -9.32 12.10
N LEU A 363 10.00 -9.78 11.82
CA LEU A 363 9.13 -10.38 12.83
C LEU A 363 9.72 -11.67 13.41
N PHE A 364 10.28 -12.51 12.55
CA PHE A 364 10.99 -13.71 12.97
C PHE A 364 12.17 -13.38 13.87
N PHE A 365 12.99 -12.39 13.52
CA PHE A 365 14.07 -11.92 14.39
C PHE A 365 13.57 -11.48 15.77
N LEU A 366 12.45 -10.75 15.83
CA LEU A 366 11.84 -10.30 17.09
C LEU A 366 11.30 -11.46 17.95
N GLN A 367 10.84 -12.55 17.33
CA GLN A 367 10.49 -13.80 18.03
C GLN A 367 11.72 -14.54 18.57
N ARG A 368 12.94 -14.22 18.09
CA ARG A 368 14.21 -14.86 18.52
C ARG A 368 14.98 -14.08 19.57
N ARG A 369 14.42 -12.98 20.06
CA ARG A 369 14.99 -12.25 21.21
C ARG A 369 14.85 -13.07 22.49
N ASN A 370 15.62 -12.69 23.51
CA ASN A 370 15.59 -13.34 24.81
C ASN A 370 15.45 -12.28 25.93
N PRO A 371 14.25 -12.10 26.52
CA PRO A 371 12.99 -12.81 26.19
C PRO A 371 12.41 -12.40 24.82
N PRO A 372 11.54 -13.21 24.18
CA PRO A 372 10.93 -12.88 22.89
C PRO A 372 10.09 -11.60 22.94
N ILE A 373 10.23 -10.75 21.92
CA ILE A 373 9.42 -9.51 21.79
C ILE A 373 8.04 -9.80 21.23
N LEU A 374 7.92 -10.83 20.39
CA LEU A 374 6.67 -11.22 19.73
C LEU A 374 6.31 -12.68 20.04
N PRO A 375 5.01 -13.01 20.13
CA PRO A 375 4.59 -14.40 20.27
C PRO A 375 4.75 -15.13 18.93
N THR A 376 4.80 -16.47 18.96
CA THR A 376 4.67 -17.27 17.75
C THR A 376 3.23 -17.40 17.30
N LEU A 377 3.02 -17.72 16.02
CA LEU A 377 1.68 -18.01 15.51
C LEU A 377 1.07 -19.25 16.18
N ASP A 378 1.85 -20.30 16.49
CA ASP A 378 1.32 -21.46 17.22
C ASP A 378 0.85 -21.05 18.63
N ARG A 379 1.57 -20.15 19.31
CA ARG A 379 1.12 -19.61 20.60
C ARG A 379 -0.17 -18.81 20.48
N LEU A 380 -0.31 -18.01 19.42
CA LEU A 380 -1.55 -17.28 19.16
C LEU A 380 -2.73 -18.21 18.81
N LYS A 381 -2.46 -19.36 18.18
CA LYS A 381 -3.45 -20.42 17.91
C LYS A 381 -3.94 -21.07 19.19
N GLU A 382 -3.03 -21.42 20.11
CA GLU A 382 -3.37 -21.99 21.42
C GLU A 382 -4.26 -21.06 22.25
N LEU A 383 -4.05 -19.75 22.12
CA LEU A 383 -4.82 -18.73 22.81
C LEU A 383 -6.14 -18.39 22.11
N ALA A 384 -6.44 -18.93 20.93
CA ALA A 384 -7.66 -18.59 20.20
C ALA A 384 -8.91 -19.21 20.84
N GLU A 385 -10.02 -18.48 20.83
CA GLU A 385 -11.32 -19.02 21.21
C GLU A 385 -11.97 -19.85 20.09
N PRO A 386 -12.93 -20.75 20.42
CA PRO A 386 -13.69 -21.49 19.40
C PRO A 386 -14.41 -20.58 18.37
N SER A 387 -14.81 -19.37 18.78
CA SER A 387 -15.42 -18.35 17.93
C SER A 387 -14.44 -17.72 16.93
N GLU A 388 -13.13 -17.82 17.18
CA GLU A 388 -12.07 -17.29 16.31
C GLU A 388 -11.57 -18.35 15.29
N LYS A 389 -12.14 -19.56 15.31
CA LYS A 389 -11.77 -20.65 14.40
C LYS A 389 -11.98 -20.21 12.95
N CYS A 390 -10.91 -20.24 12.16
CA CYS A 390 -10.91 -19.80 10.77
C CYS A 390 -10.12 -20.80 9.93
N VAL A 391 -10.82 -21.58 9.11
CA VAL A 391 -10.19 -22.50 8.15
C VAL A 391 -10.54 -22.04 6.74
N LEU A 392 -9.53 -21.72 5.95
CA LEU A 392 -9.67 -21.17 4.60
C LEU A 392 -8.91 -22.05 3.61
N ASP A 393 -9.58 -22.60 2.60
CA ASP A 393 -8.98 -23.47 1.59
C ASP A 393 -8.21 -24.66 2.19
N GLY A 394 -8.71 -25.22 3.29
CA GLY A 394 -8.06 -26.30 4.04
C GLY A 394 -6.91 -25.86 4.95
N ASN A 395 -6.56 -24.58 4.96
CA ASN A 395 -5.51 -24.01 5.80
C ASN A 395 -6.08 -23.46 7.11
N ASP A 396 -5.50 -23.87 8.24
CA ASP A 396 -5.86 -23.32 9.55
C ASP A 396 -5.26 -21.92 9.76
N CYS A 397 -6.13 -20.92 9.63
CA CYS A 397 -5.85 -19.50 9.78
C CYS A 397 -6.33 -18.92 11.13
N THR A 398 -6.62 -19.81 12.09
CA THR A 398 -7.02 -19.47 13.44
C THR A 398 -5.86 -18.80 14.18
N PHE A 399 -6.15 -17.74 14.94
CA PHE A 399 -5.25 -17.14 15.93
C PHE A 399 -6.06 -16.12 16.74
N THR A 400 -5.67 -15.87 17.99
CA THR A 400 -6.35 -14.86 18.81
C THR A 400 -6.05 -13.44 18.32
N SER A 401 -7.10 -12.65 18.21
CA SER A 401 -7.04 -11.22 17.87
C SER A 401 -7.18 -10.32 19.11
N ASP A 402 -7.38 -10.92 20.29
CA ASP A 402 -7.53 -10.22 21.56
C ASP A 402 -6.17 -9.99 22.23
N PHE A 403 -5.76 -8.72 22.26
CA PHE A 403 -4.52 -8.28 22.89
C PHE A 403 -4.44 -8.63 24.39
N HIS A 404 -5.57 -8.69 25.09
CA HIS A 404 -5.59 -8.95 26.53
C HIS A 404 -5.19 -10.39 26.89
N ARG A 405 -5.29 -11.33 25.93
CA ARG A 405 -4.95 -12.74 26.13
C ARG A 405 -3.48 -13.04 25.84
N ILE A 406 -2.77 -12.09 25.24
CA ILE A 406 -1.38 -12.23 24.84
C ILE A 406 -0.51 -11.65 25.96
N SER A 407 0.05 -12.54 26.78
CA SER A 407 1.03 -12.18 27.81
C SER A 407 2.42 -12.63 27.38
N LEU A 408 3.38 -11.72 27.45
CA LEU A 408 4.79 -11.94 27.13
C LEU A 408 5.67 -11.39 28.24
N GLU A 409 6.84 -12.01 28.41
CA GLU A 409 7.90 -11.47 29.26
C GLU A 409 8.41 -10.14 28.71
N THR A 410 8.74 -9.21 29.60
CA THR A 410 9.21 -7.88 29.19
C THR A 410 10.64 -7.95 28.68
N ASN A 411 10.82 -7.65 27.40
CA ASN A 411 12.13 -7.42 26.81
C ASN A 411 12.48 -5.92 26.86
N THR A 412 13.69 -5.58 27.32
CA THR A 412 14.16 -4.20 27.55
C THR A 412 15.15 -3.69 26.52
N GLU A 413 15.41 -4.43 25.45
CA GLU A 413 16.36 -4.03 24.41
C GLU A 413 15.91 -2.76 23.67
N THR A 414 16.83 -1.84 23.42
CA THR A 414 16.49 -0.58 22.74
C THR A 414 16.36 -0.78 21.23
N LEU A 415 15.72 0.17 20.53
CA LEU A 415 15.62 0.14 19.07
C LEU A 415 16.99 0.11 18.38
N ASP A 416 17.97 0.79 18.96
CA ASP A 416 19.35 0.84 18.45
C ASP A 416 20.03 -0.53 18.52
N GLN A 417 19.87 -1.21 19.66
CA GLN A 417 20.37 -2.58 19.87
C GLN A 417 19.69 -3.54 18.89
N LEU A 418 18.36 -3.50 18.81
CA LEU A 418 17.59 -4.38 17.93
C LEU A 418 17.93 -4.20 16.45
N LEU A 419 18.23 -2.97 16.01
CA LEU A 419 18.63 -2.70 14.64
C LEU A 419 20.02 -3.29 14.33
N GLY A 420 21.00 -3.08 15.22
CA GLY A 420 22.33 -3.67 15.10
C GLY A 420 22.28 -5.19 15.07
N ASP A 421 21.57 -5.76 16.05
CA ASP A 421 21.42 -7.20 16.22
C ASP A 421 20.64 -7.86 15.07
N PHE A 422 19.71 -7.15 14.43
CA PHE A 422 19.03 -7.66 13.23
C PHE A 422 20.03 -7.93 12.11
N PHE A 423 20.95 -6.99 11.87
CA PHE A 423 21.98 -7.15 10.85
C PHE A 423 22.98 -8.25 11.23
N GLU A 424 23.41 -8.30 12.49
CA GLU A 424 24.29 -9.37 12.98
C GLU A 424 23.64 -10.75 12.85
N PHE A 425 22.38 -10.88 13.27
CA PHE A 425 21.60 -12.11 13.19
C PHE A 425 21.53 -12.65 11.76
N TYR A 426 21.19 -11.80 10.80
CA TYR A 426 21.07 -12.22 9.40
C TYR A 426 22.39 -12.31 8.65
N SER A 427 23.46 -11.68 9.14
CA SER A 427 24.80 -11.86 8.59
C SER A 427 25.37 -13.27 8.83
N THR A 428 24.91 -13.94 9.89
CA THR A 428 25.37 -15.28 10.30
C THR A 428 24.30 -16.35 10.16
N PHE A 429 23.07 -15.98 9.76
CA PHE A 429 21.97 -16.92 9.59
C PHE A 429 22.30 -17.98 8.53
N ILE A 430 22.10 -19.24 8.89
CA ILE A 430 22.50 -20.40 8.07
C ILE A 430 21.45 -20.66 6.99
N PHE A 431 21.35 -19.75 6.02
CA PHE A 431 20.34 -19.81 4.96
C PHE A 431 20.44 -21.09 4.12
N ASN A 432 21.58 -21.77 4.00
CA ASN A 432 21.62 -23.01 3.22
C ASN A 432 20.84 -24.20 3.86
N ARG A 433 20.56 -24.15 5.17
CA ARG A 433 19.91 -25.26 5.90
C ARG A 433 18.63 -24.85 6.61
N MET A 434 18.50 -23.58 7.00
CA MET A 434 17.46 -23.12 7.91
C MET A 434 16.33 -22.38 7.18
N SER A 435 15.09 -22.64 7.56
CA SER A 435 13.90 -21.90 7.15
C SER A 435 13.56 -20.79 8.15
N ILE A 436 12.77 -19.83 7.69
CA ILE A 436 12.16 -18.77 8.51
C ILE A 436 10.67 -19.11 8.65
N ASN A 437 10.22 -19.32 9.89
CA ASN A 437 8.86 -19.70 10.22
C ASN A 437 8.38 -18.93 11.46
N LEU A 438 7.23 -18.25 11.35
CA LEU A 438 6.62 -17.52 12.46
C LEU A 438 5.84 -18.40 13.45
N GLY A 439 5.62 -19.68 13.12
CA GLY A 439 4.87 -20.65 13.91
C GLY A 439 5.55 -21.04 15.21
N ARG A 440 6.89 -21.09 15.27
CA ARG A 440 7.63 -21.68 16.41
C ARG A 440 8.90 -20.92 16.76
N TYR A 441 9.27 -20.94 18.03
CA TYR A 441 10.53 -20.36 18.54
C TYR A 441 11.78 -21.21 18.23
N GLY A 442 11.62 -22.38 17.59
CA GLY A 442 12.67 -23.37 17.34
C GLY A 442 13.35 -23.26 15.98
N LYS A 443 14.57 -23.76 15.86
CA LYS A 443 15.30 -23.83 14.58
C LYS A 443 14.63 -24.87 13.67
N GLU A 444 14.32 -24.51 12.42
CA GLU A 444 13.68 -25.42 11.47
C GLU A 444 14.50 -25.60 10.19
N HIS A 445 14.56 -26.84 9.70
CA HIS A 445 15.23 -27.15 8.45
C HIS A 445 14.34 -26.84 7.24
N LYS A 446 14.97 -26.50 6.13
CA LYS A 446 14.26 -26.24 4.88
C LYS A 446 13.57 -27.49 4.33
N PRO A 447 12.29 -27.39 3.95
CA PRO A 447 11.60 -28.46 3.22
C PRO A 447 12.12 -28.66 1.80
N GLU A 448 12.60 -27.59 1.15
CA GLU A 448 13.14 -27.61 -0.21
C GLU A 448 14.40 -26.74 -0.35
N LEU A 449 15.27 -27.11 -1.29
CA LEU A 449 16.51 -26.39 -1.59
C LEU A 449 16.22 -25.13 -2.42
N HIS A 450 16.01 -24.02 -1.72
CA HIS A 450 15.97 -22.68 -2.30
C HIS A 450 16.90 -21.73 -1.54
N PRO A 451 17.44 -20.67 -2.18
CA PRO A 451 18.35 -19.74 -1.51
C PRO A 451 17.75 -19.18 -0.22
N LEU A 452 16.54 -18.62 -0.30
CA LEU A 452 15.77 -18.14 0.84
C LEU A 452 14.48 -18.96 0.97
N TYR A 453 14.19 -19.43 2.19
CA TYR A 453 12.96 -20.15 2.48
C TYR A 453 12.26 -19.49 3.66
N ILE A 454 11.17 -18.79 3.35
CA ILE A 454 10.28 -18.19 4.33
C ILE A 454 8.93 -18.86 4.14
N GLN A 455 8.46 -19.57 5.16
CA GLN A 455 7.17 -20.25 5.12
C GLN A 455 6.04 -19.22 5.20
N ASN A 456 5.01 -19.34 4.36
CA ASN A 456 3.77 -18.59 4.53
C ASN A 456 3.14 -19.00 5.87
N PRO A 457 2.80 -18.05 6.78
CA PRO A 457 2.23 -18.37 8.09
C PRO A 457 0.95 -19.21 8.04
N PHE A 458 0.17 -19.09 6.96
CA PHE A 458 -1.11 -19.78 6.82
C PHE A 458 -1.12 -20.84 5.72
N GLU A 459 -0.26 -20.75 4.70
CA GLU A 459 -0.11 -21.80 3.68
C GLU A 459 1.23 -22.52 3.88
N THR A 460 1.30 -23.53 4.75
CA THR A 460 2.57 -24.13 5.20
C THR A 460 3.43 -24.75 4.09
N SER A 461 2.82 -25.12 2.96
CA SER A 461 3.50 -25.63 1.76
C SER A 461 4.08 -24.53 0.85
N LEU A 462 3.77 -23.27 1.11
CA LEU A 462 4.20 -22.14 0.29
C LEU A 462 5.44 -21.44 0.86
N ASN A 463 6.50 -21.39 0.06
CA ASN A 463 7.63 -20.49 0.26
C ASN A 463 7.34 -19.11 -0.34
N ILE A 464 7.15 -18.08 0.50
CA ILE A 464 6.85 -16.71 0.06
C ILE A 464 8.05 -15.99 -0.58
N SER A 465 9.24 -16.58 -0.49
CA SER A 465 10.50 -16.07 -1.06
C SER A 465 11.02 -16.91 -2.22
N LYS A 466 10.17 -17.74 -2.84
CA LYS A 466 10.55 -18.61 -3.96
C LYS A 466 11.13 -17.87 -5.18
N ASN A 467 10.83 -16.58 -5.32
CA ASN A 467 11.38 -15.73 -6.37
C ASN A 467 12.86 -15.35 -6.13
N VAL A 468 13.36 -15.42 -4.90
CA VAL A 468 14.69 -14.92 -4.52
C VAL A 468 15.80 -15.87 -4.98
N ASN A 469 16.76 -15.35 -5.74
CA ASN A 469 17.92 -16.11 -6.21
C ASN A 469 19.14 -15.96 -5.29
N SER A 470 20.16 -16.80 -5.48
CA SER A 470 21.37 -16.81 -4.64
C SER A 470 22.10 -15.47 -4.64
N SER A 471 22.22 -14.81 -5.80
CA SER A 471 22.90 -13.52 -5.91
C SER A 471 22.23 -12.43 -5.08
N GLN A 472 20.90 -12.36 -5.06
CA GLN A 472 20.19 -11.39 -4.24
C GLN A 472 20.30 -11.70 -2.74
N LEU A 473 20.32 -12.98 -2.36
CA LEU A 473 20.53 -13.38 -0.98
C LEU A 473 21.95 -13.10 -0.49
N GLU A 474 22.98 -13.45 -1.27
CA GLU A 474 24.38 -13.15 -0.95
C GLU A 474 24.61 -11.65 -0.80
N ARG A 475 24.00 -10.85 -1.67
CA ARG A 475 24.01 -9.40 -1.56
C ARG A 475 23.36 -8.91 -0.26
N PHE A 476 22.20 -9.46 0.11
CA PHE A 476 21.54 -9.14 1.37
C PHE A 476 22.44 -9.46 2.57
N VAL A 477 23.06 -10.65 2.60
CA VAL A 477 23.98 -11.06 3.68
C VAL A 477 25.19 -10.13 3.78
N THR A 478 25.79 -9.78 2.64
CA THR A 478 26.94 -8.85 2.58
C THR A 478 26.56 -7.48 3.14
N LEU A 479 25.40 -6.95 2.74
CA LEU A 479 24.91 -5.66 3.24
C LEU A 479 24.58 -5.72 4.74
N CYS A 480 24.09 -6.85 5.26
CA CYS A 480 23.93 -7.05 6.70
C CYS A 480 25.28 -6.99 7.44
N GLN A 481 26.32 -7.64 6.93
CA GLN A 481 27.68 -7.58 7.52
C GLN A 481 28.21 -6.14 7.57
N GLU A 482 28.12 -5.42 6.45
CA GLU A 482 28.53 -4.01 6.37
C GLU A 482 27.73 -3.12 7.33
N SER A 483 26.42 -3.31 7.39
CA SER A 483 25.51 -2.51 8.22
C SER A 483 25.74 -2.74 9.72
N ALA A 484 25.98 -4.00 10.13
CA ALA A 484 26.36 -4.34 11.50
C ALA A 484 27.68 -3.65 11.89
N TRP A 485 28.70 -3.71 11.03
CA TRP A 485 29.99 -3.06 11.26
C TRP A 485 29.86 -1.53 11.37
N LEU A 486 29.05 -0.89 10.53
CA LEU A 486 28.81 0.56 10.59
C LEU A 486 28.18 0.98 11.91
N LEU A 487 27.19 0.23 12.40
CA LEU A 487 26.52 0.54 13.67
C LEU A 487 27.43 0.32 14.88
N GLN A 488 28.27 -0.73 14.87
CA GLN A 488 29.30 -0.94 15.89
C GLN A 488 30.34 0.19 15.92
N SER A 489 30.60 0.81 14.76
CA SER A 489 31.52 1.95 14.63
C SER A 489 30.92 3.30 15.07
N GLY A 490 29.67 3.31 15.57
CA GLY A 490 28.98 4.53 16.01
C GLY A 490 28.35 5.34 14.88
N SER A 491 28.11 4.75 13.70
CA SER A 491 27.49 5.44 12.57
C SER A 491 26.00 5.73 12.82
N HIS A 492 25.52 6.86 12.30
CA HIS A 492 24.11 7.25 12.40
C HIS A 492 23.26 6.70 11.23
N LEU A 493 21.92 6.84 11.34
CA LEU A 493 20.97 6.34 10.36
C LEU A 493 21.20 6.88 8.94
N ASN A 494 21.72 8.11 8.81
CA ASN A 494 22.06 8.71 7.52
C ASN A 494 23.06 7.86 6.73
N THR A 495 24.07 7.31 7.40
CA THR A 495 25.14 6.52 6.80
C THR A 495 24.60 5.15 6.40
N LEU A 496 23.73 4.58 7.24
CA LEU A 496 23.06 3.31 6.97
C LEU A 496 22.11 3.37 5.76
N LEU A 497 21.48 4.53 5.53
CA LEU A 497 20.51 4.75 4.45
C LEU A 497 21.13 5.32 3.16
N LEU A 498 22.44 5.56 3.11
CA LEU A 498 23.14 5.94 1.88
C LEU A 498 23.64 4.69 1.16
N PRO A 499 23.52 4.61 -0.19
CA PRO A 499 24.08 3.50 -0.95
C PRO A 499 25.59 3.37 -0.69
N SER A 500 26.07 2.18 -0.34
CA SER A 500 27.51 1.96 -0.14
C SER A 500 28.27 2.22 -1.45
N HIS A 501 29.36 2.98 -1.39
CA HIS A 501 30.28 3.21 -2.50
C HIS A 501 31.19 1.99 -2.70
N ILE A 502 30.62 0.81 -3.00
CA ILE A 502 31.42 -0.34 -3.42
C ILE A 502 31.02 -0.75 -4.84
N SER A 503 31.99 -0.50 -5.72
CA SER A 503 32.22 -1.01 -7.07
C SER A 503 31.20 -2.01 -7.62
N VAL A 504 30.48 -1.54 -8.64
CA VAL A 504 30.10 -2.36 -9.79
C VAL A 504 31.34 -3.12 -10.27
N VAL A 505 31.31 -4.45 -10.12
CA VAL A 505 32.25 -5.36 -10.77
C VAL A 505 32.38 -4.97 -12.24
N ARG A 506 33.61 -4.72 -12.67
CA ARG A 506 34.00 -4.46 -14.07
C ARG A 506 33.34 -5.49 -14.99
N GLY A 507 32.56 -5.01 -15.96
CA GLY A 507 32.18 -5.85 -17.09
C GLY A 507 30.87 -5.54 -17.81
N ARG A 508 30.60 -4.28 -18.20
CA ARG A 508 29.99 -3.92 -19.50
C ARG A 508 29.78 -2.42 -19.57
N LYS A 509 30.37 -1.78 -20.58
CA LYS A 509 30.19 -0.36 -20.91
C LYS A 509 28.68 -0.03 -20.89
N LYS A 510 28.28 0.95 -20.07
CA LYS A 510 26.95 1.58 -20.12
C LYS A 510 26.72 2.10 -21.55
N ARG A 511 25.92 1.39 -22.35
CA ARG A 511 25.25 2.02 -23.49
C ARG A 511 24.20 2.95 -22.91
N LYS A 512 24.37 4.26 -23.13
CA LYS A 512 23.34 5.26 -22.82
C LYS A 512 22.02 4.80 -23.45
N SER A 513 20.98 4.68 -22.63
CA SER A 513 19.62 4.42 -23.10
C SER A 513 19.12 5.68 -23.79
N GLN A 514 19.05 5.66 -25.12
CA GLN A 514 18.35 6.69 -25.88
C GLN A 514 16.83 6.58 -25.65
N PRO A 515 16.08 7.70 -25.71
CA PRO A 515 14.62 7.70 -25.62
C PRO A 515 14.01 6.78 -26.68
N ALA A 516 12.87 6.14 -26.37
CA ALA A 516 12.20 5.21 -27.29
C ALA A 516 11.89 5.83 -28.67
N SER A 517 11.75 7.16 -28.75
CA SER A 517 11.56 7.92 -29.99
C SER A 517 12.78 7.89 -30.94
N GLU A 518 14.00 7.83 -30.42
CA GLU A 518 15.22 7.75 -31.24
C GLU A 518 15.49 6.33 -31.75
N ARG A 519 15.13 5.30 -30.96
CA ARG A 519 15.19 3.90 -31.42
C ARG A 519 14.23 3.61 -32.57
N ILE A 520 13.03 4.20 -32.54
CA ILE A 520 12.04 4.06 -33.60
C ILE A 520 12.50 4.80 -34.87
N LYS A 521 13.10 5.99 -34.75
CA LYS A 521 13.72 6.68 -35.89
C LYS A 521 14.85 5.87 -36.52
N GLY A 522 15.76 5.32 -35.71
CA GLY A 522 16.86 4.49 -36.21
C GLY A 522 16.39 3.20 -36.91
N LEU A 523 15.32 2.57 -36.42
CA LEU A 523 14.70 1.39 -37.04
C LEU A 523 13.98 1.72 -38.35
N LEU A 524 13.27 2.86 -38.43
CA LEU A 524 12.62 3.31 -39.66
C LEU A 524 13.64 3.72 -40.73
N GLU A 525 14.77 4.29 -40.32
CA GLU A 525 15.84 4.72 -41.23
C GLU A 525 16.65 3.52 -41.76
N SER A 526 16.88 2.49 -40.93
CA SER A 526 17.52 1.24 -41.38
C SER A 526 16.61 0.35 -42.24
N LEU A 527 15.28 0.40 -42.06
CA LEU A 527 14.33 -0.20 -43.01
C LEU A 527 14.26 0.54 -44.35
N ARG A 528 14.45 1.86 -44.34
CA ARG A 528 14.53 2.67 -45.58
C ARG A 528 15.79 2.40 -46.39
N ILE A 529 16.92 2.16 -45.73
CA ILE A 529 18.20 1.84 -46.40
C ILE A 529 18.17 0.42 -46.99
N LYS A 530 17.53 -0.55 -46.31
CA LYS A 530 17.37 -1.91 -46.83
C LYS A 530 16.54 -1.97 -48.10
N ASN A 531 15.43 -1.21 -48.16
CA ASN A 531 14.60 -1.16 -49.36
C ASN A 531 15.26 -0.49 -50.58
N ASN A 532 16.36 0.25 -50.39
CA ASN A 532 17.12 0.87 -51.49
C ASN A 532 18.34 0.04 -51.93
N GLN A 533 18.66 -1.07 -51.23
CA GLN A 533 19.74 -2.00 -51.61
C GLN A 533 19.22 -3.22 -52.38
N ASP A 534 17.92 -3.54 -52.28
CA ASP A 534 17.31 -4.66 -52.99
C ASP A 534 16.79 -4.31 -54.41
N THR A 535 17.14 -3.13 -54.96
CA THR A 535 16.72 -2.68 -56.31
C THR A 535 17.86 -2.54 -57.33
N ASN A 536 19.08 -2.99 -57.04
CA ASN A 536 20.25 -2.74 -57.90
C ASN A 536 21.08 -3.97 -58.33
N ASP A 537 20.53 -5.18 -58.35
CA ASP A 537 21.23 -6.35 -58.92
C ASP A 537 20.25 -7.31 -59.63
N ILE A 538 19.70 -6.89 -60.77
CA ILE A 538 19.31 -7.80 -61.87
C ILE A 538 19.55 -7.03 -63.17
N ASP A 539 20.71 -7.23 -63.80
CA ASP A 539 20.85 -6.98 -65.24
C ASP A 539 21.70 -8.07 -65.91
N PHE A 540 21.30 -8.36 -67.14
CA PHE A 540 21.49 -9.55 -67.96
C PHE A 540 22.95 -9.92 -68.28
N HIS A 541 23.23 -11.21 -68.53
CA HIS A 541 24.00 -11.64 -69.70
C HIS A 541 23.79 -13.14 -70.04
N GLU A 542 23.41 -13.35 -71.31
CA GLU A 542 23.37 -14.54 -72.19
C GLU A 542 22.43 -15.73 -71.89
#